data_AF-A0A8B6CDN3-F1
#
_entry.id   AF-A0A8B6CDN3-F1
#
_cell.length_a   1.000
_cell.length_b   1.000
_cell.length_c   1.000
_cell.angle_alpha   90.00
_cell.angle_beta   90.00
_cell.angle_gamma   90.00
#
_symmetry.space_group_name_H-M   'P 1'
#
loop_
_entity.id
_entity.type
_entity.pdbx_description
1 polymer ?
#
loop_
_entity_poly.entity_id
_entity_poly.type
_entity_poly.pdbx_seq_one_letter_code
_entity_poly.pdbx_strand_id
1 'polypeptide(L)'
;MFQIYFIFVRIFLLTDCNAIQNDTENSIIVDLVKQVEDLENKLKNLSVYITKDQDVLYVTLSESMKDVSNEVTVIFDRPQINPGNHYNQNDGIYIAPFSGRIMAFWTIGTNETARTELMVEDRVVGTLMTAASSVTTKNRYSNSKTVKESSS
;
A
#
# COMPACT_ATOMS: atom_id res chain seq x y z
N MET A 1 55.02 -80.85 20.62
CA MET A 1 55.14 -79.73 21.56
C MET A 1 55.90 -78.60 20.87
N PHE A 2 55.18 -77.66 20.25
CA PHE A 2 55.66 -76.32 19.87
C PHE A 2 54.44 -75.41 19.79
N GLN A 3 54.47 -74.29 20.50
CA GLN A 3 53.33 -73.41 20.77
C GLN A 3 53.62 -72.05 20.13
N ILE A 4 52.81 -71.65 19.15
CA ILE A 4 52.94 -70.38 18.43
C ILE A 4 51.96 -69.38 19.07
N TYR A 5 52.49 -68.28 19.62
CA TYR A 5 51.70 -67.16 20.13
C TYR A 5 51.33 -66.22 18.99
N PHE A 6 50.04 -66.13 18.65
CA PHE A 6 49.52 -65.08 17.78
C PHE A 6 49.24 -63.82 18.63
N ILE A 7 50.04 -62.79 18.41
CA ILE A 7 49.78 -61.44 18.93
C ILE A 7 48.63 -60.85 18.11
N PHE A 8 47.44 -60.76 18.70
CA PHE A 8 46.35 -59.95 18.18
C PHE A 8 46.67 -58.47 18.42
N VAL A 9 47.29 -57.82 17.44
CA VAL A 9 47.29 -56.36 17.35
C VAL A 9 45.84 -55.93 17.08
N ARG A 10 45.15 -55.43 18.11
CA ARG A 10 43.88 -54.73 17.95
C ARG A 10 44.14 -53.44 17.17
N ILE A 11 43.91 -53.49 15.87
CA ILE A 11 43.66 -52.30 15.07
C ILE A 11 42.23 -51.87 15.38
N PHE A 12 42.08 -50.95 16.34
CA PHE A 12 40.84 -50.18 16.53
C PHE A 12 41.05 -48.85 15.80
N LEU A 13 40.79 -48.84 14.49
CA LEU A 13 40.74 -47.61 13.72
C LEU A 13 39.61 -47.70 12.69
N LEU A 14 38.68 -46.74 12.81
CA LEU A 14 37.82 -46.19 11.75
C LEU A 14 36.41 -46.79 11.52
N THR A 15 35.61 -47.04 12.56
CA THR A 15 34.15 -47.15 12.39
C THR A 15 33.36 -45.92 12.83
N ASP A 16 33.95 -45.02 13.63
CA ASP A 16 33.17 -43.93 14.24
C ASP A 16 33.15 -42.62 13.42
N CYS A 17 33.88 -42.52 12.31
CA CYS A 17 33.91 -41.28 11.52
C CYS A 17 32.67 -41.12 10.63
N ASN A 18 32.17 -42.21 10.03
CA ASN A 18 31.09 -42.15 9.04
C ASN A 18 29.71 -41.86 9.65
N ALA A 19 29.44 -42.30 10.89
CA ALA A 19 28.16 -42.04 11.55
C ALA A 19 28.03 -40.57 12.00
N ILE A 20 29.12 -39.99 12.51
CA ILE A 20 29.16 -38.60 12.97
C ILE A 20 29.02 -37.62 11.79
N GLN A 21 29.60 -37.95 10.63
CA GLN A 21 29.48 -37.14 9.41
C GLN A 21 28.04 -37.09 8.90
N ASN A 22 27.36 -38.23 8.86
CA ASN A 22 25.96 -38.32 8.43
C ASN A 22 24.97 -37.57 9.33
N ASP A 23 25.17 -37.63 10.66
CA ASP A 23 24.29 -36.90 11.59
C ASP A 23 24.49 -35.38 11.49
N THR A 24 25.72 -34.94 11.24
CA THR A 24 26.05 -33.52 11.05
C THR A 24 25.50 -32.99 9.73
N GLU A 25 25.63 -33.75 8.63
CA GLU A 25 25.04 -33.41 7.33
C GLU A 25 23.50 -33.35 7.39
N ASN A 26 22.87 -34.30 8.08
CA ASN A 26 21.42 -34.29 8.29
C ASN A 26 20.95 -33.08 9.11
N SER A 27 21.70 -32.67 10.13
CA SER A 27 21.40 -31.47 10.91
C SER A 27 21.44 -30.20 10.04
N ILE A 28 22.45 -30.08 9.18
CA ILE A 28 22.60 -28.92 8.28
C ILE A 28 21.44 -28.87 7.27
N ILE A 29 21.06 -30.01 6.69
CA ILE A 29 19.94 -30.09 5.75
C ILE A 29 18.63 -29.67 6.42
N VAL A 30 18.37 -30.15 7.65
CA VAL A 30 17.16 -29.78 8.41
C VAL A 30 17.11 -28.28 8.71
N ASP A 31 18.25 -27.68 9.08
CA ASP A 31 18.32 -26.24 9.34
C ASP A 31 18.13 -25.41 8.07
N LEU A 32 18.68 -25.85 6.94
CA LEU A 32 18.48 -25.20 5.65
C LEU A 32 17.01 -25.25 5.21
N VAL A 33 16.34 -26.38 5.39
CA VAL A 33 14.91 -26.52 5.09
C VAL A 33 14.08 -25.55 5.93
N LYS A 34 14.36 -25.44 7.24
CA LYS A 34 13.69 -24.46 8.11
C LYS A 34 13.91 -23.03 7.67
N GLN A 35 15.13 -22.68 7.24
CA GLN A 35 15.42 -21.33 6.76
C GLN A 35 14.67 -21.00 5.47
N VAL A 36 14.55 -21.96 4.54
CA VAL A 36 13.77 -21.79 3.32
C VAL A 36 12.29 -21.58 3.65
N GLU A 37 11.73 -22.39 4.55
CA GLU A 37 10.32 -22.25 4.97
C GLU A 37 10.05 -20.91 5.66
N ASP A 38 10.96 -20.43 6.52
CA ASP A 38 10.87 -19.12 7.15
C ASP A 38 10.96 -17.97 6.12
N LEU A 39 11.84 -18.11 5.12
CA LEU A 39 11.96 -17.15 4.02
C LEU A 39 10.70 -17.10 3.15
N GLU A 40 10.12 -18.26 2.83
CA GLU A 40 8.85 -18.35 2.08
C GLU A 40 7.71 -17.67 2.84
N ASN A 41 7.62 -17.91 4.14
CA ASN A 41 6.63 -17.26 5.00
C ASN A 41 6.85 -15.74 5.07
N LYS A 42 8.09 -15.28 5.17
CA LYS A 42 8.44 -13.85 5.11
C LYS A 42 8.06 -13.22 3.77
N LEU A 43 8.34 -13.90 2.66
CA LEU A 43 7.97 -13.45 1.32
C LEU A 43 6.45 -13.38 1.13
N LYS A 44 5.71 -14.36 1.62
CA LYS A 44 4.24 -14.38 1.61
C LYS A 44 3.65 -13.25 2.44
N ASN A 45 4.22 -12.98 3.62
CA ASN A 45 3.78 -11.85 4.43
C ASN A 45 4.11 -10.52 3.78
N LEU A 46 5.28 -10.40 3.12
CA LEU A 46 5.67 -9.18 2.43
C LEU A 46 4.85 -8.92 1.18
N SER A 47 4.47 -9.96 0.43
CA SER A 47 3.62 -9.81 -0.76
C SER A 47 2.26 -9.21 -0.41
N VAL A 48 1.68 -9.56 0.74
CA VAL A 48 0.45 -8.96 1.28
C VAL A 48 0.60 -7.43 1.49
N TYR A 49 1.79 -6.94 1.84
CA TYR A 49 2.04 -5.50 1.99
C TYR A 49 2.29 -4.78 0.66
N ILE A 50 2.86 -5.46 -0.33
CA ILE A 50 3.17 -4.89 -1.65
C ILE A 50 1.91 -4.85 -2.53
N THR A 51 0.98 -5.79 -2.34
CA THR A 51 -0.34 -5.80 -3.02
C THR A 51 -1.38 -4.96 -2.30
N LYS A 52 -1.00 -4.03 -1.41
CA LYS A 52 -1.97 -3.08 -0.89
C LYS A 52 -2.27 -2.09 -2.02
N ASP A 53 -3.28 -2.46 -2.81
CA ASP A 53 -3.74 -1.79 -4.01
C ASP A 53 -3.72 -0.28 -3.78
N GLN A 54 -3.01 0.44 -4.65
CA GLN A 54 -3.08 1.89 -4.65
C GLN A 54 -4.28 2.27 -5.50
N ASP A 55 -5.24 2.97 -4.89
CA ASP A 55 -6.37 3.53 -5.62
C ASP A 55 -6.02 4.96 -6.02
N VAL A 56 -6.30 5.29 -7.28
CA VAL A 56 -5.97 6.58 -7.88
C VAL A 56 -7.20 7.08 -8.61
N LEU A 57 -7.70 8.23 -8.18
CA LEU A 57 -8.81 8.93 -8.80
C LEU A 57 -8.30 10.19 -9.51
N TYR A 58 -8.72 10.39 -10.75
CA TYR A 58 -8.57 11.65 -11.47
C TYR A 58 -9.85 11.96 -12.24
N VAL A 59 -10.54 13.03 -11.85
CA VAL A 59 -11.82 13.47 -12.40
C VAL A 59 -11.74 14.94 -12.79
N THR A 60 -12.49 15.32 -13.82
CA THR A 60 -12.55 16.69 -14.33
C THR A 60 -13.99 17.09 -14.61
N LEU A 61 -14.25 18.39 -14.65
CA LEU A 61 -15.51 18.94 -15.16
C LEU A 61 -15.41 19.08 -16.68
N SER A 62 -16.41 18.60 -17.40
CA SER A 62 -16.50 18.76 -18.86
C SER A 62 -16.87 20.19 -19.26
N GLU A 63 -17.74 20.83 -18.48
CA GLU A 63 -18.24 22.18 -18.69
C GLU A 63 -18.24 22.99 -17.39
N SER A 64 -18.28 24.32 -17.52
CA SER A 64 -18.42 25.21 -16.35
C SER A 64 -19.81 25.08 -15.76
N MET A 65 -19.89 24.87 -14.43
CA MET A 65 -21.17 24.90 -13.71
C MET A 65 -21.75 26.32 -13.80
N LYS A 66 -23.04 26.41 -14.14
CA LYS A 66 -23.80 27.67 -14.16
C LYS A 66 -24.67 27.76 -12.91
N ASP A 67 -24.87 28.97 -12.42
CA ASP A 67 -25.82 29.26 -11.33
C ASP A 67 -25.64 28.36 -10.10
N VAL A 68 -24.39 28.22 -9.67
CA VAL A 68 -24.00 27.42 -8.50
C VAL A 68 -24.65 28.04 -7.26
N SER A 69 -25.65 27.35 -6.69
CA SER A 69 -26.26 27.77 -5.43
C SER A 69 -25.25 27.65 -4.28
N ASN A 70 -25.52 28.34 -3.18
CA ASN A 70 -24.80 28.10 -1.93
C ASN A 70 -24.94 26.62 -1.54
N GLU A 71 -23.84 26.02 -1.08
CA GLU A 71 -23.79 24.66 -0.50
C GLU A 71 -24.15 23.51 -1.47
N VAL A 72 -23.66 23.57 -2.70
CA VAL A 72 -23.81 22.46 -3.67
C VAL A 72 -22.58 21.55 -3.72
N THR A 73 -22.81 20.25 -3.89
CA THR A 73 -21.74 19.29 -4.21
C THR A 73 -21.25 19.50 -5.64
N VAL A 74 -19.94 19.66 -5.81
CA VAL A 74 -19.32 19.73 -7.13
C VAL A 74 -19.23 18.31 -7.71
N ILE A 75 -19.98 18.07 -8.79
CA ILE A 75 -19.97 16.80 -9.50
C ILE A 75 -19.05 16.90 -10.71
N PHE A 76 -17.85 16.32 -10.61
CA PHE A 76 -16.96 16.15 -11.75
C PHE A 76 -17.47 15.01 -12.64
N ASP A 77 -18.04 15.35 -13.78
CA ASP A 77 -18.77 14.43 -14.67
C ASP A 77 -17.87 13.65 -15.63
N ARG A 78 -16.57 13.98 -15.70
CA ARG A 78 -15.63 13.38 -16.64
C ARG A 78 -14.48 12.65 -15.92
N PRO A 79 -14.69 11.39 -15.49
CA PRO A 79 -13.61 10.58 -14.93
C PRO A 79 -12.56 10.27 -16.01
N GLN A 80 -11.30 10.56 -15.70
CA GLN A 80 -10.14 10.20 -16.52
C GLN A 80 -9.50 8.90 -16.02
N ILE A 81 -9.44 8.74 -14.69
CA ILE A 81 -8.93 7.56 -14.00
C ILE A 81 -9.88 7.29 -12.83
N ASN A 82 -10.56 6.14 -12.84
CA ASN A 82 -11.49 5.72 -11.78
C ASN A 82 -11.57 4.18 -11.73
N PRO A 83 -10.46 3.48 -11.42
CA PRO A 83 -10.45 2.03 -11.37
C PRO A 83 -11.45 1.55 -10.30
N GLY A 84 -12.17 0.47 -10.59
CA GLY A 84 -13.19 -0.06 -9.67
C GLY A 84 -14.46 0.79 -9.55
N ASN A 85 -14.57 1.94 -10.25
CA ASN A 85 -15.73 2.84 -10.21
C ASN A 85 -16.10 3.31 -8.79
N HIS A 86 -15.09 3.59 -7.97
CA HIS A 86 -15.26 4.04 -6.59
C HIS A 86 -15.76 5.47 -6.47
N TYR A 87 -15.56 6.29 -7.50
CA TYR A 87 -16.22 7.59 -7.65
C TYR A 87 -17.49 7.49 -8.48
N ASN A 88 -18.60 7.99 -7.94
CA ASN A 88 -19.89 8.05 -8.62
C ASN A 88 -20.07 9.44 -9.28
N GLN A 89 -20.09 9.45 -10.61
CA GLN A 89 -20.23 10.67 -11.41
C GLN A 89 -21.64 11.29 -11.36
N ASN A 90 -22.62 10.64 -10.72
CA ASN A 90 -23.98 11.18 -10.59
C ASN A 90 -24.18 12.00 -9.31
N ASP A 91 -23.40 11.74 -8.27
CA ASP A 91 -23.52 12.41 -6.97
C ASP A 91 -22.20 13.08 -6.50
N GLY A 92 -21.08 12.81 -7.17
CA GLY A 92 -19.78 13.41 -6.86
C GLY A 92 -19.08 12.75 -5.67
N ILE A 93 -19.54 11.59 -5.21
CA ILE A 93 -19.01 10.93 -4.01
C ILE A 93 -17.98 9.87 -4.40
N TYR A 94 -16.83 9.89 -3.73
CA TYR A 94 -15.83 8.83 -3.77
C TYR A 94 -15.92 7.96 -2.52
N ILE A 95 -16.03 6.65 -2.69
CA ILE A 95 -16.05 5.66 -1.61
C ILE A 95 -14.75 4.86 -1.65
N ALA A 96 -13.90 5.04 -0.64
CA ALA A 96 -12.61 4.35 -0.59
C ALA A 96 -12.80 2.82 -0.57
N PRO A 97 -12.15 2.06 -1.47
CA PRO A 97 -12.31 0.60 -1.52
C PRO A 97 -11.65 -0.14 -0.35
N PHE A 98 -10.70 0.51 0.33
CA PHE A 98 -10.00 -0.05 1.48
C PHE A 98 -9.66 1.05 2.49
N SER A 99 -9.58 0.66 3.76
CA SER A 99 -9.15 1.56 4.82
C SER A 99 -7.69 1.96 4.64
N GLY A 100 -7.43 3.27 4.71
CA GLY A 100 -6.12 3.82 4.44
C GLY A 100 -6.02 5.31 4.63
N ARG A 101 -4.94 5.88 4.11
CA ARG A 101 -4.74 7.34 4.05
C ARG A 101 -5.01 7.79 2.63
N ILE A 102 -5.89 8.77 2.48
CA ILE A 102 -6.17 9.40 1.19
C ILE A 102 -5.44 10.74 1.14
N MET A 103 -4.82 11.00 0.00
CA MET A 103 -4.28 12.30 -0.33
C MET A 103 -5.14 12.88 -1.44
N ALA A 104 -5.85 13.96 -1.12
CA ALA A 104 -6.72 14.65 -2.06
C ALA A 104 -6.13 16.02 -2.42
N PHE A 105 -6.28 16.38 -3.68
CA PHE A 105 -5.99 17.71 -4.22
C PHE A 105 -7.11 18.08 -5.16
N TRP A 106 -7.50 19.34 -5.16
CA TRP A 106 -8.47 19.86 -6.10
C TRP A 106 -8.10 21.28 -6.52
N THR A 107 -8.63 21.71 -7.65
CA THR A 107 -8.45 23.07 -8.17
C THR A 107 -9.75 23.51 -8.81
N ILE A 108 -10.16 24.75 -8.52
CA ILE A 108 -11.40 25.33 -9.01
C ILE A 108 -11.06 26.62 -9.74
N GLY A 109 -11.50 26.73 -10.99
CA GLY A 109 -11.49 27.97 -11.75
C GLY A 109 -12.87 28.61 -11.65
N THR A 110 -12.93 29.87 -11.25
CA THR A 110 -14.19 30.64 -11.18
C THR A 110 -13.89 32.12 -11.41
N ASN A 111 -14.89 32.83 -11.93
CA ASN A 111 -14.86 34.28 -12.10
C ASN A 111 -15.39 35.02 -10.86
N GLU A 112 -15.94 34.28 -9.89
CA GLU A 112 -16.52 34.80 -8.65
C GLU A 112 -15.68 34.37 -7.45
N THR A 113 -15.89 35.02 -6.31
CA THR A 113 -15.31 34.54 -5.05
C THR A 113 -16.06 33.27 -4.64
N ALA A 114 -15.33 32.18 -4.45
CA ALA A 114 -15.89 30.91 -4.03
C ALA A 114 -15.10 30.31 -2.86
N ARG A 115 -15.83 29.65 -1.96
CA ARG A 115 -15.28 28.76 -0.95
C ARG A 115 -15.62 27.35 -1.37
N THR A 116 -14.61 26.49 -1.44
CA THR A 116 -14.79 25.05 -1.71
C THR A 116 -14.23 24.24 -0.56
N GLU A 117 -14.90 23.14 -0.27
CA GLU A 117 -14.64 22.32 0.90
C GLU A 117 -14.49 20.86 0.49
N LEU A 118 -13.47 20.20 1.05
CA LEU A 118 -13.33 18.76 1.00
C LEU A 118 -14.07 18.19 2.21
N MET A 119 -15.06 17.35 1.93
CA MET A 119 -15.95 16.74 2.93
C MET A 119 -15.61 15.26 3.11
N VAL A 120 -15.65 14.77 4.35
CA VAL A 120 -15.57 13.35 4.72
C VAL A 120 -16.66 13.10 5.74
N GLU A 121 -17.64 12.25 5.42
CA GLU A 121 -18.77 11.91 6.31
C GLU A 121 -19.38 13.15 6.99
N ASP A 122 -19.80 14.11 6.19
CA ASP A 122 -20.40 15.40 6.61
C ASP A 122 -19.48 16.36 7.39
N ARG A 123 -18.17 16.07 7.46
CA ARG A 123 -17.19 16.94 8.11
C ARG A 123 -16.29 17.62 7.09
N VAL A 124 -16.12 18.94 7.23
CA VAL A 124 -15.13 19.71 6.49
C VAL A 124 -13.72 19.32 6.94
N VAL A 125 -12.97 18.66 6.08
CA VAL A 125 -11.56 18.31 6.34
C VAL A 125 -10.59 19.24 5.61
N GLY A 126 -11.01 19.89 4.53
CA GLY A 126 -10.17 20.84 3.80
C GLY A 126 -10.99 22.00 3.25
N THR A 127 -10.37 23.17 3.12
CA THR A 127 -11.02 24.36 2.58
C THR A 127 -10.05 25.07 1.64
N LEU A 128 -10.60 25.56 0.52
CA LEU A 128 -9.92 26.42 -0.43
C LEU A 128 -10.82 27.62 -0.72
N MET A 129 -10.29 28.82 -0.50
CA MET A 129 -10.97 30.05 -0.87
C MET A 129 -10.31 30.62 -2.12
N THR A 130 -11.10 30.90 -3.14
CA THR A 130 -10.66 31.55 -4.38
C THR A 130 -11.42 32.86 -4.51
N ALA A 131 -10.73 33.93 -4.86
CA ALA A 131 -11.34 35.24 -5.04
C ALA A 131 -11.51 35.52 -6.53
N ALA A 132 -12.60 36.21 -6.87
CA ALA A 132 -12.75 36.81 -8.18
C ALA A 132 -11.54 37.72 -8.45
N SER A 133 -10.72 37.38 -9.42
CA SER A 133 -9.67 38.26 -9.89
C SER A 133 -9.98 38.64 -11.33
N SER A 134 -10.23 39.93 -11.56
CA SER A 134 -10.18 40.52 -12.91
C SER A 134 -8.80 40.20 -13.45
N VAL A 135 -8.74 39.23 -14.37
CA VAL A 135 -7.55 38.54 -14.84
C VAL A 135 -6.28 39.40 -14.81
N THR A 136 -5.33 39.07 -13.92
CA THR A 136 -3.90 39.08 -14.25
C THR A 136 -3.17 38.13 -13.28
N THR A 137 -2.50 37.12 -13.84
CA THR A 137 -1.53 36.19 -13.22
C THR A 137 -2.01 35.05 -12.30
N LYS A 138 -1.65 33.84 -12.76
CA LYS A 138 -1.60 32.52 -12.11
C LYS A 138 -1.26 32.55 -10.61
N ASN A 139 -2.24 32.37 -9.75
CA ASN A 139 -1.99 31.83 -8.41
C ASN A 139 -2.71 30.49 -8.29
N ARG A 140 -1.93 29.39 -8.41
CA ARG A 140 -2.39 28.05 -8.08
C ARG A 140 -2.29 27.89 -6.57
N TYR A 141 -3.43 27.84 -5.89
CA TYR A 141 -3.49 27.41 -4.51
C TYR A 141 -3.79 25.91 -4.50
N SER A 142 -2.85 25.12 -3.99
CA SER A 142 -2.99 23.68 -3.80
C SER A 142 -2.81 23.39 -2.31
N ASN A 143 -3.88 22.95 -1.66
CA ASN A 143 -3.83 22.46 -0.28
C ASN A 143 -3.85 20.92 -0.33
N SER A 144 -2.82 20.29 0.23
CA SER A 144 -2.82 18.85 0.47
C SER A 144 -3.19 18.60 1.92
N LYS A 145 -4.11 17.66 2.17
CA LYS A 145 -4.36 17.17 3.52
C LYS A 145 -4.43 15.66 3.50
N THR A 146 -3.66 15.04 4.39
CA THR A 146 -3.77 13.61 4.68
C THR A 146 -4.97 13.41 5.60
N VAL A 147 -6.02 12.78 5.09
CA VAL A 147 -7.14 12.34 5.92
C VAL A 147 -6.74 11.03 6.59
N LYS A 148 -6.81 10.99 7.92
CA LYS A 148 -6.73 9.76 8.72
C LYS A 148 -8.12 9.55 9.33
N GLU A 149 -8.72 8.39 9.12
CA GLU A 149 -9.91 8.01 9.88
C GLU A 149 -9.58 7.91 11.37
N SER A 150 -10.48 8.43 12.20
CA SER A 150 -10.52 8.17 13.63
C SER A 150 -11.12 6.79 13.85
N SER A 151 -10.30 5.86 14.32
CA SER A 151 -10.75 4.55 14.79
C SER A 151 -11.82 4.73 15.87
N SER A 152 -13.02 4.17 15.62
CA SER A 152 -14.02 3.94 16.67
C SER A 152 -13.75 2.58 17.32
#